data_AF-A0A3M1APV8-F1
#
_entry.id   AF-A0A3M1APV8-F1
#
_cell.length_a   1.000
_cell.length_b   1.000
_cell.length_c   1.000
_cell.angle_alpha   90.00
_cell.angle_beta   90.00
_cell.angle_gamma   90.00
#
_symmetry.space_group_name_H-M   'P 1'
#
loop_
_entity.id
_entity.type
_entity.pdbx_description
1 polymer ?
#
loop_
_entity_poly.entity_id
_entity_poly.type
_entity_poly.pdbx_seq_one_letter_code
_entity_poly.pdbx_strand_id
1 'polypeptide(L)'
;MKFSEALARIQAIAEKIDRGEIEIDELAASVKEAYELHALCKKKIEEAELQIEKIIQAEESSSPQGKSATTDHDEADSDEGLPF
;
A
#
# COMPACT_ATOMS: atom_id res chain seq x y z
N MET A 1 4.74 -3.49 18.18
CA MET A 1 5.85 -3.52 17.20
C MET A 1 5.82 -2.26 16.35
N LYS A 2 6.96 -1.63 16.06
CA LYS A 2 7.11 -0.51 15.11
C LYS A 2 7.09 -1.01 13.67
N PHE A 3 6.78 -0.13 12.72
CA PHE A 3 6.80 -0.49 11.29
C PHE A 3 8.19 -0.95 10.84
N SER A 4 9.23 -0.20 11.22
CA SER A 4 10.63 -0.52 10.91
C SER A 4 11.07 -1.88 11.47
N GLU A 5 10.61 -2.23 12.67
CA GLU A 5 10.89 -3.53 13.30
C GLU A 5 10.23 -4.67 12.52
N ALA A 6 8.96 -4.51 12.12
CA ALA A 6 8.24 -5.50 11.35
C ALA A 6 8.89 -5.70 9.95
N LEU A 7 9.26 -4.61 9.30
CA LEU A 7 9.95 -4.64 8.01
C LEU A 7 11.32 -5.33 8.10
N ALA A 8 12.13 -4.98 9.10
CA ALA A 8 13.43 -5.61 9.32
C ALA A 8 13.30 -7.11 9.57
N ARG A 9 12.24 -7.53 10.28
CA ARG A 9 11.97 -8.95 10.52
C ARG A 9 11.56 -9.69 9.25
N ILE A 10 10.71 -9.10 8.40
CA ILE A 10 10.35 -9.65 7.10
C ILE A 10 11.60 -9.82 6.21
N GLN A 11 12.46 -8.80 6.17
CA GLN A 11 13.73 -8.86 5.41
C GLN A 11 14.64 -9.99 5.90
N ALA A 12 14.78 -10.15 7.21
CA ALA A 12 15.57 -11.24 7.78
C ALA A 12 15.00 -12.63 7.46
N ILE A 13 13.67 -12.76 7.39
CA ILE A 13 13.01 -14.01 6.98
C ILE A 13 13.28 -14.27 5.49
N ALA A 14 13.08 -13.27 4.62
CA ALA A 14 13.32 -13.39 3.18
C ALA A 14 14.77 -13.79 2.88
N GLU A 15 15.73 -13.13 3.52
CA GLU A 15 17.15 -13.45 3.37
C GLU A 15 17.48 -14.91 3.77
N LYS A 16 16.88 -15.42 4.85
CA LYS A 16 17.09 -16.82 5.26
C LYS A 16 16.54 -17.80 4.24
N ILE A 17 15.36 -17.49 3.67
CA ILE A 17 14.73 -18.32 2.64
C ILE A 17 15.58 -18.30 1.37
N ASP A 18 16.04 -17.13 0.93
CA ASP A 18 16.84 -16.96 -0.29
C ASP A 18 18.20 -17.67 -0.19
N ARG A 19 18.80 -17.70 1.00
CA ARG A 19 20.05 -18.46 1.25
C ARG A 19 19.85 -19.97 1.31
N GLY A 20 18.60 -20.45 1.34
CA GLY A 20 18.31 -21.88 1.48
C GLY A 20 18.74 -22.46 2.83
N GLU A 21 18.92 -21.61 3.85
CA GLU A 21 19.36 -21.99 5.20
C GLU A 21 18.20 -22.47 6.10
N ILE A 22 17.00 -22.61 5.53
CA ILE A 22 15.77 -22.92 6.25
C ILE A 22 15.31 -24.35 5.95
N GLU A 23 14.97 -25.10 6.99
CA GLU A 23 14.39 -26.42 6.83
C GLU A 23 12.92 -26.33 6.39
N ILE A 24 12.43 -27.36 5.70
CA ILE A 24 11.05 -27.38 5.17
C ILE A 24 9.99 -27.20 6.27
N ASP A 25 10.23 -27.77 7.45
CA ASP A 25 9.33 -27.68 8.61
C ASP A 25 9.29 -26.24 9.17
N GLU A 26 10.39 -25.51 9.07
CA GLU A 26 10.51 -24.11 9.53
C GLU A 26 10.05 -23.10 8.48
N LEU A 27 10.08 -23.48 7.19
CA LEU A 27 9.69 -22.63 6.07
C LEU A 27 8.24 -22.19 6.19
N ALA A 28 7.33 -23.12 6.46
CA ALA A 28 5.90 -22.83 6.61
C ALA A 28 5.64 -21.83 7.76
N ALA A 29 6.34 -22.00 8.88
CA ALA A 29 6.24 -21.11 10.04
C ALA A 29 6.81 -19.71 9.72
N SER A 30 7.96 -19.63 9.05
CA SER A 30 8.61 -18.37 8.72
C SER A 30 7.81 -17.56 7.69
N VAL A 31 7.23 -18.21 6.69
CA VAL A 31 6.35 -17.56 5.71
C VAL A 31 5.08 -17.04 6.39
N LYS A 32 4.50 -17.83 7.31
CA LYS A 32 3.35 -17.39 8.09
C LYS A 32 3.67 -16.16 8.95
N GLU A 33 4.81 -16.16 9.64
CA GLU A 33 5.27 -15.01 10.42
C GLU A 33 5.42 -13.77 9.53
N ALA A 34 6.08 -13.90 8.38
CA ALA A 34 6.24 -12.79 7.42
C ALA A 34 4.87 -12.24 6.95
N TYR A 35 3.89 -13.11 6.73
CA TYR A 35 2.54 -12.70 6.33
C TYR A 35 1.80 -11.92 7.43
N GLU A 36 1.91 -12.37 8.69
CA GLU A 36 1.32 -11.68 9.85
C GLU A 36 1.95 -10.30 10.04
N LEU A 37 3.28 -10.20 9.88
CA LEU A 37 4.00 -8.93 9.93
C LEU A 37 3.61 -8.01 8.77
N HIS A 38 3.43 -8.56 7.57
CA HIS A 38 2.96 -7.80 6.41
C HIS A 38 1.56 -7.22 6.64
N ALA A 39 0.63 -8.00 7.20
CA ALA A 39 -0.70 -7.52 7.57
C ALA A 39 -0.65 -6.36 8.58
N LEU A 40 0.25 -6.45 9.57
CA LEU A 40 0.48 -5.37 10.52
C LEU A 40 1.01 -4.10 9.84
N CYS A 41 2.00 -4.24 8.95
CA CYS A 41 2.55 -3.13 8.19
C CYS A 41 1.47 -2.43 7.35
N LYS A 42 0.65 -3.22 6.63
CA LYS A 42 -0.46 -2.71 5.82
C LYS A 42 -1.44 -1.90 6.67
N LYS A 43 -1.87 -2.45 7.81
CA LYS A 43 -2.79 -1.76 8.72
C LYS A 43 -2.26 -0.39 9.18
N LYS A 44 -0.95 -0.29 9.45
CA LYS A 44 -0.34 0.98 9.86
C LYS A 44 -0.31 2.03 8.76
N ILE A 45 -0.13 1.60 7.51
CA ILE A 45 -0.17 2.49 6.35
C ILE A 45 -1.60 3.03 6.21
N GLU A 46 -2.59 2.15 6.25
CA GLU A 46 -4.01 2.53 6.19
C GLU A 46 -4.40 3.51 7.33
N GLU A 47 -3.93 3.25 8.56
CA GLU A 47 -4.16 4.15 9.69
C GLU A 47 -3.52 5.53 9.49
N ALA A 48 -2.33 5.58 8.88
CA ALA A 48 -1.65 6.84 8.59
C ALA A 48 -2.34 7.62 7.46
N GLU A 49 -2.75 6.93 6.39
CA GLU A 49 -3.52 7.52 5.28
C GLU A 49 -4.82 8.14 5.78
N LEU A 50 -5.56 7.42 6.63
CA LEU A 50 -6.82 7.89 7.22
C LEU A 50 -6.61 9.10 8.14
N GLN A 51 -5.48 9.20 8.83
CA GLN A 51 -5.14 10.38 9.63
C GLN A 51 -4.85 11.59 8.75
N ILE A 52 -4.11 11.41 7.66
CA ILE A 52 -3.82 12.47 6.70
C ILE A 52 -5.12 12.99 6.07
N GLU A 53 -5.99 12.09 5.62
CA GLU A 53 -7.29 12.45 5.02
C GLU A 53 -8.15 13.29 5.97
N LYS A 54 -8.21 12.91 7.26
CA LYS A 54 -8.95 13.67 8.28
C LYS A 54 -8.38 15.07 8.49
N ILE A 55 -7.06 15.24 8.44
CA ILE A 55 -6.43 16.55 8.57
C ILE A 55 -6.84 17.43 7.40
N ILE A 56 -6.76 16.91 6.17
CA ILE A 56 -7.15 17.63 4.95
C ILE A 56 -8.62 18.04 4.99
N GLN A 57 -9.52 17.11 5.31
CA GLN A 57 -10.96 17.40 5.43
C GLN A 57 -11.25 18.48 6.50
N ALA A 58 -10.54 18.45 7.62
CA ALA A 58 -10.70 19.45 8.68
C ALA A 58 -10.25 20.86 8.22
N GLU A 59 -9.19 20.96 7.41
CA GLU A 59 -8.77 22.22 6.82
C GLU A 59 -9.77 22.73 5.78
N GLU A 60 -10.27 21.88 4.89
CA GLU A 60 -11.26 22.24 3.87
C GLU A 60 -12.61 22.68 4.47
N SER A 61 -13.01 22.07 5.58
CA SER A 61 -14.25 22.41 6.32
C SER A 61 -14.20 23.81 6.97
N SER A 62 -13.01 24.43 7.05
CA SER A 62 -12.79 25.71 7.72
C SER A 62 -12.77 26.92 6.78
N SER A 63 -12.93 26.74 5.46
CA SER A 63 -12.97 27.84 4.48
C SER A 63 -14.19 27.79 3.55
N PRO A 64 -15.09 28.79 3.57
CA PRO A 64 -16.20 28.88 2.62
C PRO A 64 -15.75 29.61 1.34
N GLN A 65 -15.23 28.88 0.34
CA GLN A 65 -15.07 29.31 -1.06
C GLN A 65 -15.10 28.03 -1.91
N GLY A 66 -16.05 27.74 -2.81
CA GLY A 66 -16.81 28.61 -3.71
C GLY A 66 -16.16 28.59 -5.10
N LYS A 67 -16.87 27.97 -6.08
CA LYS A 67 -16.69 27.94 -7.56
C LYS A 67 -16.15 26.61 -8.13
N SER A 68 -16.48 26.15 -9.33
CA SER A 68 -17.54 26.42 -10.32
C SER A 68 -17.17 25.58 -11.56
N ALA A 69 -18.19 24.99 -12.21
CA ALA A 69 -18.32 24.77 -13.66
C ALA A 69 -17.38 23.80 -14.41
N THR A 70 -18.04 22.79 -15.03
CA THR A 70 -17.96 22.32 -16.44
C THR A 70 -16.58 22.03 -17.05
N THR A 71 -16.36 20.90 -17.72
CA THR A 71 -16.96 20.59 -19.03
C THR A 71 -16.67 19.13 -19.38
N ASP A 72 -17.71 18.39 -19.79
CA ASP A 72 -17.62 17.18 -20.61
C ASP A 72 -16.75 17.45 -21.84
N HIS A 73 -15.64 16.72 -21.97
CA HIS A 73 -14.96 16.57 -23.24
C HIS A 73 -15.18 15.14 -23.72
N ASP A 74 -16.37 14.93 -24.28
CA ASP A 74 -16.64 13.83 -25.19
C ASP A 74 -15.91 14.18 -26.50
N GLU A 75 -14.79 13.51 -26.76
CA GLU A 75 -14.30 13.37 -28.13
C GLU A 75 -14.14 11.88 -28.43
N ALA A 76 -15.03 11.44 -29.30
CA ALA A 76 -15.10 10.13 -29.90
C ALA A 76 -14.00 9.92 -30.95
N ASP A 77 -13.64 8.65 -31.09
CA ASP A 77 -13.34 7.96 -32.36
C ASP A 77 -12.09 8.36 -33.17
N SER A 78 -11.10 7.46 -33.20
CA SER A 78 -10.36 6.98 -34.39
C SER A 78 -9.22 6.08 -33.88
N ASP A 79 -9.35 4.76 -34.00
CA ASP A 79 -8.83 3.99 -35.14
C ASP A 79 -7.30 3.97 -35.20
N GLU A 80 -6.71 2.84 -34.80
CA GLU A 80 -5.70 2.09 -35.55
C GLU A 80 -5.03 1.08 -34.59
N GLY A 81 -5.50 -0.16 -34.63
CA GLY A 81 -4.73 -1.27 -34.13
C GLY A 81 -3.60 -1.60 -35.10
N LEU A 82 -2.43 -1.97 -34.60
CA LEU A 82 -1.63 -3.01 -35.23
C LEU A 82 -0.87 -3.83 -34.17
N PRO A 83 -0.84 -5.17 -34.32
CA PRO A 83 -0.24 -6.08 -33.38
C PRO A 83 1.28 -6.22 -33.58
N PHE A 84 1.99 -6.42 -32.47
CA PHE A 84 3.14 -7.34 -32.37
C PHE A 84 2.97 -8.18 -31.12
#